data_AF-A0A1W2FYP8-F1
#
_entry.id   AF-A0A1W2FYP8-F1
#
_cell.length_a   1.000
_cell.length_b   1.000
_cell.length_c   1.000
_cell.angle_alpha   90.00
_cell.angle_beta   90.00
_cell.angle_gamma   90.00
#
_symmetry.space_group_name_H-M   'P 1'
#
loop_
_entity.id
_entity.type
_entity.pdbx_description
1 polymer ?
#
loop_
_entity_poly.entity_id
_entity_poly.type
_entity_poly.pdbx_seq_one_letter_code
_entity_poly.pdbx_strand_id
1 'polypeptide(L)'
;MMSILVEAWAHQGPPKVAQKHKVLADALKLLHVAAGLPVAPRLVLCLCDSEAAYHFTAARSWAAHALRTFAIDIAVVELPAELKAAVRTAQQRQYR
;
A
#
# COMPACT_ATOMS: atom_id res chain seq x y z
N MET A 1 21.03 -13.13 -3.24
CA MET A 1 20.69 -11.70 -3.10
C MET A 1 19.29 -11.63 -2.52
N MET A 2 19.07 -10.87 -1.44
CA MET A 2 17.73 -10.64 -0.90
C MET A 2 17.11 -9.47 -1.66
N SER A 3 16.00 -9.71 -2.37
CA SER A 3 15.26 -8.69 -3.11
C SER A 3 14.01 -8.26 -2.36
N ILE A 4 13.62 -7.00 -2.52
CA ILE A 4 12.39 -6.43 -1.97
C ILE A 4 11.57 -5.88 -3.14
N LEU A 5 10.31 -6.27 -3.23
CA LEU A 5 9.34 -5.67 -4.15
C LEU A 5 8.45 -4.72 -3.37
N VAL A 6 8.31 -3.49 -3.86
CA VAL A 6 7.58 -2.43 -3.16
C VAL A 6 6.59 -1.79 -4.11
N GLU A 7 5.33 -1.73 -3.68
CA GLU A 7 4.33 -0.84 -4.28
C GLU A 7 4.12 0.36 -3.36
N ALA A 8 4.38 1.56 -3.88
CA ALA A 8 4.25 2.80 -3.13
C ALA A 8 2.92 3.49 -3.44
N TRP A 9 2.17 3.86 -2.41
CA TRP A 9 0.89 4.52 -2.55
C TRP A 9 0.78 5.74 -1.63
N ALA A 10 0.92 6.92 -2.25
CA ALA A 10 0.89 8.20 -1.57
C ALA A 10 -0.54 8.74 -1.46
N HIS A 11 -1.34 8.17 -0.56
CA HIS A 11 -2.68 8.66 -0.23
C HIS A 11 -2.75 9.13 1.22
N GLN A 12 -3.48 10.21 1.44
CA GLN A 12 -3.69 10.89 2.72
C GLN A 12 -5.17 10.78 3.13
N GLY A 13 -5.41 10.39 4.38
CA GLY A 13 -6.74 10.14 4.95
C GLY A 13 -7.38 8.80 4.53
N PRO A 14 -8.66 8.56 4.89
CA PRO A 14 -9.28 7.26 4.69
C PRO A 14 -9.53 6.93 3.20
N PRO A 15 -9.20 5.71 2.73
CA PRO A 15 -9.48 5.28 1.37
C PRO A 15 -10.96 5.02 1.11
N LYS A 16 -11.39 5.42 -0.09
CA LYS A 16 -12.64 4.96 -0.72
C LYS A 16 -12.54 3.49 -1.13
N VAL A 17 -13.68 2.86 -1.38
CA VAL A 17 -13.77 1.45 -1.83
C VAL A 17 -12.92 1.19 -3.08
N ALA A 18 -13.04 2.03 -4.11
CA ALA A 18 -12.25 1.87 -5.33
C ALA A 18 -10.73 1.96 -5.08
N GLN A 19 -10.30 2.81 -4.13
CA GLN A 19 -8.89 2.93 -3.75
C GLN A 19 -8.41 1.69 -2.99
N LYS A 20 -9.25 1.10 -2.13
CA LYS A 20 -8.94 -0.20 -1.48
C LYS A 20 -8.75 -1.29 -2.51
N HIS A 21 -9.63 -1.39 -3.50
CA HIS A 21 -9.50 -2.37 -4.58
C HIS A 21 -8.23 -2.14 -5.40
N LYS A 22 -7.86 -0.88 -5.65
CA LYS A 22 -6.61 -0.53 -6.33
C LYS A 22 -5.38 -1.04 -5.55
N VAL A 23 -5.31 -0.80 -4.24
CA VAL A 23 -4.20 -1.29 -3.39
C VAL A 23 -4.15 -2.83 -3.37
N LEU A 24 -5.30 -3.50 -3.36
CA LEU A 24 -5.34 -4.97 -3.41
C LEU A 24 -4.92 -5.52 -4.78
N ALA A 25 -5.25 -4.82 -5.87
CA ALA A 25 -4.73 -5.15 -7.19
C ALA A 25 -3.21 -4.97 -7.24
N ASP A 26 -2.66 -3.92 -6.61
CA ASP A 26 -1.22 -3.70 -6.50
C ASP A 26 -0.55 -4.84 -5.68
N ALA A 27 -1.17 -5.29 -4.59
CA ALA A 27 -0.71 -6.47 -3.84
C ALA A 27 -0.70 -7.76 -4.69
N LEU A 28 -1.69 -7.95 -5.55
CA LEU A 28 -1.72 -9.08 -6.48
C LEU A 28 -0.59 -9.01 -7.51
N LYS A 29 -0.23 -7.80 -7.99
CA LYS A 29 0.93 -7.62 -8.89
C LYS A 29 2.22 -8.03 -8.19
N LEU A 30 2.42 -7.61 -6.94
CA LEU A 30 3.58 -8.01 -6.14
C LEU A 30 3.71 -9.54 -6.06
N LEU A 31 2.60 -10.23 -5.76
CA LEU A 31 2.56 -11.69 -5.71
C LEU A 31 2.87 -12.33 -7.06
N HIS A 32 2.31 -11.79 -8.15
CA HIS A 32 2.56 -12.30 -9.50
C HIS A 32 4.03 -12.18 -9.89
N VAL A 33 4.64 -11.01 -9.67
CA VAL A 33 6.07 -10.81 -9.96
C VAL A 33 6.92 -11.71 -9.08
N ALA A 34 6.61 -11.82 -7.80
CA ALA A 34 7.33 -12.69 -6.85
C ALA A 34 7.33 -14.15 -7.27
N ALA A 35 6.22 -14.66 -7.81
CA ALA A 35 6.10 -16.03 -8.29
C ALA A 35 7.03 -16.35 -9.48
N GLY A 36 7.46 -15.32 -10.23
CA GLY A 36 8.40 -15.47 -11.35
C GLY A 36 9.88 -15.36 -10.95
N LEU A 37 10.19 -15.04 -9.69
CA LEU A 37 11.58 -14.85 -9.24
C LEU A 37 12.18 -16.17 -8.73
N PRO A 38 13.48 -16.42 -8.97
CA PRO A 38 14.15 -17.65 -8.53
C PRO A 38 14.28 -17.74 -7.00
N VAL A 39 14.22 -16.59 -6.31
CA VAL A 39 14.24 -16.49 -4.85
C VAL A 39 13.08 -15.60 -4.43
N ALA A 40 12.28 -16.07 -3.48
CA ALA A 40 11.14 -15.31 -2.97
C ALA A 40 11.60 -13.96 -2.40
N PRO A 41 11.11 -12.83 -2.94
CA PRO A 41 11.41 -11.50 -2.40
C PRO A 41 10.58 -11.22 -1.14
N ARG A 42 11.00 -10.22 -0.38
CA ARG A 42 10.14 -9.56 0.61
C ARG A 42 9.14 -8.67 -0.13
N LEU A 43 7.86 -8.70 0.25
CA LEU A 43 6.79 -7.92 -0.37
C LEU A 43 6.37 -6.79 0.56
N VAL A 44 6.28 -5.57 0.02
CA VAL A 44 5.93 -4.38 0.82
C VAL A 44 4.90 -3.52 0.09
N LEU A 45 3.82 -3.17 0.79
CA LEU A 45 3.00 -2.00 0.45
C LEU A 45 3.52 -0.82 1.29
N CYS A 46 4.05 0.20 0.62
CA CYS A 46 4.60 1.39 1.24
C CYS A 46 3.58 2.54 1.17
N LEU A 47 3.04 2.91 2.32
CA LEU A 47 2.04 3.96 2.50
C LEU A 47 2.66 5.15 3.24
N CYS A 48 1.97 6.28 3.24
CA CYS A 48 2.46 7.52 3.89
C CYS A 48 1.48 8.15 4.87
N ASP A 49 0.43 7.42 5.25
CA ASP A 49 -0.63 7.88 6.11
C ASP A 49 -1.18 6.71 6.94
N SER A 50 -1.26 6.90 8.26
CA SER A 50 -1.71 5.87 9.19
C SER A 50 -3.21 5.59 9.10
N GLU A 51 -4.03 6.59 8.77
CA GLU A 51 -5.47 6.38 8.57
C GLU A 51 -5.71 5.54 7.31
N ALA A 52 -4.94 5.80 6.26
CA ALA A 52 -4.97 4.96 5.06
C ALA A 52 -4.52 3.52 5.36
N ALA A 53 -3.41 3.37 6.09
CA ALA A 53 -2.83 2.08 6.43
C ALA A 53 -3.68 1.22 7.36
N TYR A 54 -4.49 1.84 8.23
CA TYR A 54 -5.39 1.14 9.16
C TYR A 54 -6.26 0.09 8.44
N HIS A 55 -6.75 0.40 7.24
CA HIS A 55 -7.62 -0.48 6.46
C HIS A 55 -6.95 -1.76 5.94
N PHE A 56 -5.62 -1.76 5.88
CA PHE A 56 -4.80 -2.87 5.39
C PHE A 56 -4.04 -3.58 6.52
N THR A 57 -4.13 -3.07 7.75
CA THR A 57 -3.41 -3.57 8.93
C THR A 57 -4.37 -4.00 10.04
N ALA A 58 -4.83 -3.06 10.86
CA ALA A 58 -5.57 -3.30 12.09
C ALA A 58 -7.08 -3.50 11.87
N ALA A 59 -7.62 -3.07 10.72
CA ALA A 59 -9.03 -3.28 10.41
C ALA A 59 -9.39 -4.78 10.39
N ARG A 60 -10.52 -5.13 11.02
CA ARG A 60 -11.12 -6.47 10.92
C ARG A 60 -11.77 -6.66 9.55
N SER A 61 -10.93 -6.84 8.53
CA SER A 61 -11.35 -7.04 7.14
C SER A 61 -10.66 -8.25 6.52
N TRP A 62 -11.32 -8.86 5.54
CA TRP A 62 -10.72 -9.95 4.75
C TRP A 62 -9.42 -9.51 4.09
N ALA A 63 -9.36 -8.26 3.62
CA ALA A 63 -8.20 -7.67 2.96
C ALA A 63 -6.98 -7.64 3.88
N ALA A 64 -7.13 -7.08 5.09
CA ALA A 64 -6.05 -7.04 6.07
C ALA A 64 -5.60 -8.45 6.51
N HIS A 65 -6.54 -9.40 6.61
CA HIS A 65 -6.19 -10.79 6.88
C HIS A 65 -5.39 -11.42 5.72
N ALA A 66 -5.85 -11.26 4.48
CA ALA A 66 -5.16 -11.79 3.30
C ALA A 66 -3.73 -11.25 3.17
N LEU A 67 -3.51 -9.94 3.33
CA LEU A 67 -2.18 -9.34 3.27
C LEU A 67 -1.21 -9.96 4.29
N ARG A 68 -1.68 -10.22 5.52
CA ARG A 68 -0.90 -10.95 6.53
C ARG A 68 -0.63 -12.39 6.14
N THR A 69 -1.64 -13.11 5.65
CA THR A 69 -1.51 -14.51 5.23
C THR A 69 -0.49 -14.67 4.10
N PHE A 70 -0.43 -13.70 3.18
CA PHE A 70 0.55 -13.68 2.09
C PHE A 70 1.89 -13.04 2.47
N ALA A 71 2.13 -12.73 3.75
CA ALA A 71 3.34 -12.10 4.25
C ALA A 71 3.72 -10.81 3.49
N ILE A 72 2.72 -10.00 3.14
CA ILE A 72 2.91 -8.67 2.56
C ILE A 72 3.02 -7.67 3.70
N ASP A 73 4.20 -7.08 3.85
CA ASP A 73 4.46 -6.07 4.87
C ASP A 73 3.79 -4.74 4.51
N ILE A 74 3.28 -4.05 5.53
CA ILE A 74 2.82 -2.67 5.40
C ILE A 74 3.85 -1.75 6.06
N ALA A 75 4.52 -0.92 5.27
CA ALA A 75 5.40 0.13 5.77
C ALA A 75 4.67 1.47 5.69
N VAL A 76 4.65 2.22 6.80
CA VAL A 76 4.12 3.59 6.81
C VAL A 76 5.28 4.56 6.98
N VAL A 77 5.54 5.35 5.94
CA VAL A 77 6.61 6.36 5.92
C VAL A 77 6.02 7.72 6.21
N GLU A 78 6.46 8.33 7.30
CA GLU A 78 6.09 9.70 7.63
C GLU A 78 6.74 10.67 6.63
N LEU A 79 5.92 11.44 5.93
CA LEU A 79 6.39 12.47 5.00
C LEU A 79 6.51 13.83 5.70
N PRO A 80 7.50 14.66 5.32
CA PRO A 80 7.55 16.07 5.69
C PRO A 80 6.23 16.80 5.41
N ALA A 81 5.92 17.81 6.22
CA ALA A 81 4.64 18.52 6.14
C ALA A 81 4.40 19.15 4.76
N GLU A 82 5.45 19.68 4.11
CA GLU A 82 5.34 20.23 2.76
C GLU A 82 4.97 19.16 1.72
N LEU A 83 5.51 17.95 1.84
CA LEU A 83 5.20 16.84 0.94
C LEU A 83 3.79 16.29 1.18
N LYS A 84 3.35 16.18 2.44
CA LYS A 84 1.96 15.84 2.75
C LYS A 84 0.98 16.84 2.14
N ALA A 85 1.28 18.13 2.24
CA ALA A 85 0.45 19.18 1.64
C ALA A 85 0.39 19.04 0.11
N ALA A 86 1.54 18.84 -0.55
CA ALA A 86 1.61 18.63 -2.00
C ALA A 86 0.80 17.41 -2.46
N VAL A 87 0.88 16.28 -1.72
CA VAL A 87 0.09 15.07 -1.98
C VAL A 87 -1.41 15.34 -1.85
N ARG A 88 -1.84 16.04 -0.80
CA ARG A 88 -3.26 16.40 -0.61
C ARG A 88 -3.77 17.30 -1.74
N THR A 89 -2.99 18.29 -2.16
CA THR A 89 -3.34 19.12 -3.32
C THR A 89 -3.44 18.31 -4.61
N ALA A 90 -2.55 17.35 -4.84
CA ALA A 90 -2.62 16.46 -5.99
C ALA A 90 -3.87 15.57 -5.95
N GLN A 91 -4.21 14.98 -4.79
CA GLN A 91 -5.42 14.18 -4.61
C GLN A 91 -6.70 14.94 -4.94
N GLN A 92 -6.80 16.22 -4.54
CA GLN A 92 -7.97 17.06 -4.85
C GLN A 92 -8.14 17.28 -6.36
N ARG A 93 -7.04 17.40 -7.11
CA ARG A 93 -7.07 17.56 -8.57
C ARG A 93 -7.51 16.29 -9.28
N GLN A 94 -7.16 15.12 -8.73
CA GLN A 94 -7.56 13.80 -9.24
C GLN A 94 -9.04 13.46 -8.95
N TYR A 95 -9.71 14.25 -8.11
CA TYR A 95 -11.13 14.10 -7.79
C TYR A 95 -12.08 14.57 -8.92
N ARG A 96 -11.56 14.84 -10.13
CA ARG A 96 -12.35 15.23 -11.30
C ARG A 96 -12.92 14.03 -12.03
#